data_AF-A0A3C0JN85-F1
#
_entry.id   AF-A0A3C0JN85-F1
#
_cell.length_a   1.000
_cell.length_b   1.000
_cell.length_c   1.000
_cell.angle_alpha   90.00
_cell.angle_beta   90.00
_cell.angle_gamma   90.00
#
_symmetry.space_group_name_H-M   'P 1'
#
loop_
_entity.id
_entity.type
_entity.pdbx_description
1 polymer ?
#
loop_
_entity_poly.entity_id
_entity_poly.type
_entity_poly.pdbx_seq_one_letter_code
_entity_poly.pdbx_strand_id
1 'polypeptide(L)' 'LQEKDGVPSHPDWERFDRCIDYIWVAGPLKVRASEVCFNKPSLDDYSLWPSDHMGVWADLEFE' A
#
# COMPACT_ATOMS: atom_id res chain seq x y z
N LEU A 1 2.75 13.48 3.00
CA LEU A 1 2.61 14.75 2.23
C LEU A 1 2.24 15.88 3.18
N GLN A 2 2.83 17.08 3.04
CA GLN A 2 2.57 18.24 3.89
C GLN A 2 2.11 19.44 3.04
N GLU A 3 1.22 20.24 3.60
CA GLU A 3 0.85 21.56 3.08
C GLU A 3 2.02 22.55 3.20
N LYS A 4 1.93 23.71 2.52
CA LYS A 4 3.01 24.72 2.50
C LYS A 4 3.37 25.30 3.88
N ASP A 5 2.50 25.15 4.87
CA ASP A 5 2.66 25.59 6.25
C ASP A 5 3.13 24.45 7.18
N GLY A 6 3.46 23.28 6.63
CA GLY A 6 3.94 22.12 7.40
C GLY A 6 2.81 21.33 8.08
N VAL A 7 1.55 21.70 7.87
CA VAL A 7 0.41 20.93 8.37
C VAL A 7 0.31 19.63 7.56
N PRO A 8 0.14 18.47 8.22
CA PRO A 8 -0.16 17.23 7.51
C PRO A 8 -1.40 17.43 6.63
N SER A 9 -1.29 17.13 5.34
CA SER A 9 -2.42 17.27 4.40
C SER A 9 -3.52 16.22 4.60
N HIS A 10 -3.41 15.44 5.68
CA HIS A 10 -4.24 14.29 6.01
C HIS A 10 -4.27 14.14 7.54
N PRO A 11 -5.39 13.70 8.12
CA PRO A 11 -5.48 13.40 9.54
C PRO A 11 -4.51 12.29 9.95
N ASP A 12 -4.17 12.26 11.25
CA ASP A 12 -3.52 11.10 11.85
C ASP A 12 -4.48 9.91 11.78
N TRP A 13 -4.08 8.90 11.01
CA TRP A 13 -4.84 7.68 10.80
C TRP A 13 -4.09 6.49 11.38
N GLU A 14 -4.82 5.56 11.99
CA GLU A 14 -4.20 4.31 12.43
C GLU A 14 -3.76 3.52 11.19
N ARG A 15 -2.50 3.03 11.21
CA ARG A 15 -1.99 2.19 10.12
C ARG A 15 -2.91 0.98 9.97
N PHE A 16 -3.24 0.64 8.72
CA PHE A 16 -4.15 -0.45 8.33
C PHE A 16 -5.65 -0.19 8.58
N ASP A 17 -6.08 1.04 8.89
CA ASP A 17 -7.51 1.33 9.12
C ASP A 17 -8.37 1.29 7.85
N ARG A 18 -7.75 1.47 6.67
CA ARG A 18 -8.44 1.58 5.37
C ARG A 18 -7.61 1.01 4.21
N CYS A 19 -8.31 0.64 3.14
CA CYS A 19 -7.72 0.25 1.86
C CYS A 19 -7.96 1.36 0.82
N ILE A 20 -6.88 2.00 0.36
CA ILE A 20 -6.93 3.08 -0.64
C ILE A 20 -6.08 2.79 -1.89
N ASP A 21 -5.39 1.65 -1.91
CA ASP A 21 -4.50 1.22 -2.99
C ASP A 21 -5.09 0.00 -3.70
N TYR A 22 -5.24 0.07 -5.02
CA TYR A 22 -5.94 -0.96 -5.82
C TYR A 22 -5.18 -1.27 -7.11
N ILE A 23 -5.17 -2.54 -7.50
CA ILE A 23 -4.79 -2.99 -8.85
C ILE A 23 -6.08 -3.38 -9.58
N TRP A 24 -6.53 -2.54 -10.50
CA TRP A 24 -7.69 -2.84 -11.34
C TRP A 24 -7.28 -3.70 -12.54
N VAL A 25 -7.99 -4.80 -12.77
CA VAL A 25 -7.72 -5.74 -13.86
C VAL A 25 -8.94 -5.80 -14.78
N ALA A 26 -8.70 -5.83 -16.09
CA ALA A 26 -9.73 -5.87 -17.12
C ALA A 26 -9.24 -6.60 -18.38
N GLY A 27 -10.19 -7.07 -19.20
CA GLY A 27 -9.87 -7.77 -20.45
C GLY A 27 -9.45 -9.22 -20.22
N PRO A 28 -8.59 -9.79 -21.08
CA PRO A 28 -8.24 -11.22 -21.06
C PRO A 28 -7.21 -11.56 -19.97
N LEU A 29 -7.22 -10.84 -18.84
CA LEU A 29 -6.29 -11.04 -17.73
C LEU A 29 -7.05 -11.61 -16.54
N LYS A 30 -6.50 -12.67 -15.95
CA LYS A 30 -7.00 -13.29 -14.73
C LYS A 30 -5.98 -13.13 -13.61
N VAL A 31 -6.48 -12.86 -12.40
CA VAL A 31 -5.67 -12.80 -11.18
C VAL A 31 -5.44 -14.23 -10.66
N ARG A 32 -4.18 -14.68 -10.65
CA ARG A 32 -3.79 -15.96 -10.03
C ARG A 32 -3.68 -15.85 -8.51
N ALA A 33 -3.07 -14.77 -8.05
CA ALA A 33 -2.89 -14.46 -6.64
C ALA A 33 -2.80 -12.95 -6.44
N SER A 34 -3.14 -12.46 -5.25
CA SER A 34 -2.96 -11.06 -4.88
C SER A 34 -2.94 -10.94 -3.37
N GLU A 35 -2.02 -10.15 -2.83
CA GLU A 35 -1.93 -9.87 -1.39
C GLU A 35 -1.33 -8.49 -1.12
N VAL A 36 -1.30 -8.10 0.15
CA VAL A 36 -0.54 -6.95 0.65
C VAL A 36 0.93 -7.36 0.82
N CYS A 37 1.86 -6.52 0.39
CA CYS A 37 3.30 -6.69 0.59
C CYS A 37 3.94 -5.47 1.25
N PHE A 38 5.20 -5.62 1.66
CA PHE A 38 5.97 -4.58 2.36
C PHE A 38 5.27 -4.03 3.61
N ASN A 39 4.47 -4.88 4.28
CA ASN A 39 3.59 -4.51 5.39
C ASN A 39 4.21 -4.69 6.78
N LYS A 40 5.54 -4.68 6.84
CA LYS A 40 6.29 -4.82 8.09
C LYS A 40 7.35 -3.74 8.16
N PRO A 41 7.60 -3.16 9.34
CA PRO A 41 8.74 -2.28 9.52
C PRO A 41 10.04 -3.08 9.53
N SER A 42 11.17 -2.38 9.61
CA SER A 42 12.46 -3.00 9.93
C SER A 42 12.37 -3.82 11.21
N LEU A 43 13.04 -4.98 11.24
CA LEU A 43 13.09 -5.84 12.44
C LEU A 43 13.87 -5.21 13.59
N ASP A 44 14.84 -4.36 13.26
CA ASP A 44 15.72 -3.71 14.23
C ASP A 44 15.23 -2.29 14.61
N ASP A 45 14.31 -1.72 13.83
CA ASP A 45 13.75 -0.39 14.06
C ASP A 45 12.28 -0.30 13.59
N TYR A 46 11.34 -0.39 14.53
CA TYR A 46 9.90 -0.36 14.24
C TYR A 46 9.37 1.00 13.76
N SER A 47 10.18 2.06 13.82
CA SER A 47 9.85 3.37 13.24
C SER A 47 10.16 3.46 11.74
N LEU A 48 11.03 2.59 11.23
CA LEU A 48 11.47 2.60 9.84
C LEU A 48 10.63 1.64 9.00
N TRP A 49 9.85 2.22 8.08
CA TRP A 49 9.01 1.49 7.13
C TRP A 49 9.55 1.58 5.70
N PRO A 50 9.25 0.59 4.83
CA PRO A 50 9.63 0.66 3.42
C PRO A 50 9.00 1.85 2.68
N SER A 51 7.82 2.29 3.10
CA SER A 51 7.06 3.42 2.55
C SER A 51 6.01 3.90 3.57
N ASP A 52 5.41 5.06 3.30
CA ASP A 52 4.22 5.57 4.00
C ASP A 52 2.94 4.80 3.64
N HIS A 53 2.93 4.07 2.51
CA HIS A 53 1.89 3.11 2.13
C HIS A 53 2.41 1.67 2.21
N MET A 54 1.47 0.71 2.27
CA MET A 54 1.79 -0.71 2.08
C MET A 54 1.71 -1.02 0.59
N GLY A 55 2.53 -1.95 0.12
CA GLY A 55 2.40 -2.42 -1.26
C GLY A 55 1.19 -3.34 -1.42
N VAL A 56 0.63 -3.34 -2.62
CA VAL A 56 -0.28 -4.40 -3.10
C VAL A 56 0.34 -5.04 -4.32
N TRP A 57 0.22 -6.36 -4.45
CA TRP A 57 0.70 -7.08 -5.63
C TRP A 57 -0.38 -8.01 -6.17
N ALA A 58 -0.28 -8.33 -7.46
CA ALA A 58 -1.11 -9.33 -8.13
C ALA A 58 -0.25 -10.11 -9.13
N ASP A 59 -0.34 -11.44 -9.10
CA ASP A 59 0.15 -12.31 -10.16
C ASP A 59 -0.96 -12.47 -11.21
N LEU A 60 -0.64 -12.17 -12.46
CA LEU A 60 -1.58 -12.07 -13.56
C LEU A 60 -1.22 -13.06 -14.66
N GLU A 61 -2.24 -13.72 -15.19
CA GLU A 61 -2.13 -14.58 -16.37
C GLU A 61 -3.08 -14.12 -17.46
N PHE A 62 -2.76 -14.42 -18.72
CA PHE A 62 -3.75 -14.34 -19.80
C PHE A 62 -4.71 -15.53 -19.71
N GLU A 63 -5.99 -15.28 -19.98
CA GLU A 63 -6.98 -16.35 -20.22
C GLU A 63 -6.70 -17.16 -21.50
#